data_AF-A0A5C9ACT7-F1
#
_entry.id   AF-A0A5C9ACT7-F1
#
_cell.length_a   1.000
_cell.length_b   1.000
_cell.length_c   1.000
_cell.angle_alpha   90.00
_cell.angle_beta   90.00
_cell.angle_gamma   90.00
#
_symmetry.space_group_name_H-M   'P 1'
#
loop_
_entity.id
_entity.type
_entity.pdbx_description
1 polymer ?
#
loop_
_entity_poly.entity_id
_entity_poly.type
_entity_poly.pdbx_seq_one_letter_code
_entity_poly.pdbx_strand_id
1 'polypeptide(L)' 'MKTGMFTCGHQRLPIEHAFRDASELGYDGIEIWGGRPHAFAPDLKAGGIKQIKALAQTYQM' A
#
# COMPACT_ATOMS: atom_id res chain seq x y z
N MET A 1 -10.44 -14.04 11.84
CA MET A 1 -10.00 -14.14 10.43
C MET A 1 -9.53 -12.76 10.02
N LYS A 2 -8.40 -12.62 9.31
CA LYS A 2 -7.92 -11.32 8.81
C LYS A 2 -8.09 -11.22 7.29
N THR A 3 -8.40 -10.05 6.75
CA THR A 3 -8.56 -9.77 5.31
C THR A 3 -7.48 -8.82 4.82
N GLY A 4 -6.96 -9.08 3.62
CA GLY A 4 -5.99 -8.23 2.94
C GLY A 4 -6.49 -7.78 1.58
N MET A 5 -6.30 -6.50 1.23
CA MET A 5 -6.60 -5.98 -0.10
C MET A 5 -5.35 -5.99 -0.99
N PHE A 6 -5.39 -6.71 -2.10
CA PHE A 6 -4.29 -6.70 -3.06
C PHE A 6 -4.30 -5.42 -3.91
N THR A 7 -3.21 -4.65 -3.88
CA THR A 7 -3.19 -3.30 -4.47
C THR A 7 -3.04 -3.26 -5.99
N CYS A 8 -3.01 -4.39 -6.70
CA CYS A 8 -2.91 -4.40 -8.17
C CYS A 8 -4.11 -3.71 -8.83
N GLY A 9 -5.29 -3.73 -8.20
CA GLY A 9 -6.46 -2.94 -8.64
C GLY A 9 -6.18 -1.43 -8.66
N HIS A 10 -5.23 -0.96 -7.86
CA HIS A 10 -4.80 0.44 -7.73
C HIS A 10 -3.51 0.75 -8.52
N GLN A 11 -3.03 -0.14 -9.39
CA GLN A 11 -1.73 0.00 -10.07
C GLN A 11 -1.52 1.29 -10.90
N ARG A 12 -2.56 2.10 -11.11
CA ARG A 12 -2.50 3.39 -11.83
C ARG A 12 -2.66 4.60 -10.90
N LEU A 13 -2.71 4.38 -9.58
CA LEU A 13 -2.92 5.38 -8.55
C LEU A 13 -1.74 5.38 -7.56
N PRO A 14 -1.49 6.46 -6.82
CA PRO A 14 -0.55 6.44 -5.71
C PRO A 14 -0.96 5.41 -4.65
N ILE A 15 0.02 4.77 -3.99
CA ILE A 15 -0.23 3.71 -2.99
C ILE A 15 -1.15 4.16 -1.84
N GLU A 16 -1.17 5.45 -1.50
CA GLU A 16 -2.06 6.03 -0.48
C GLU A 16 -3.54 5.85 -0.80
N HIS A 17 -3.94 5.80 -2.08
CA HIS A 17 -5.32 5.47 -2.46
C HIS A 17 -5.69 4.05 -2.00
N ALA A 18 -4.78 3.08 -2.11
CA ALA A 18 -5.04 1.73 -1.65
C ALA A 18 -5.17 1.66 -0.11
N PHE A 19 -4.37 2.43 0.63
CA PHE A 19 -4.51 2.53 2.10
C PHE A 19 -5.86 3.14 2.51
N ARG A 20 -6.25 4.27 1.88
CA ARG A 20 -7.54 4.91 2.14
C ARG A 20 -8.70 3.96 1.85
N ASP A 21 -8.73 3.38 0.66
CA ASP A 21 -9.83 2.53 0.24
C ASP A 21 -9.89 1.24 1.10
N ALA A 22 -8.74 0.64 1.45
CA ALA A 22 -8.70 -0.50 2.37
C ALA A 22 -9.28 -0.15 3.75
N SER A 23 -8.95 1.03 4.28
CA SER A 23 -9.45 1.51 5.57
C SER A 23 -10.95 1.77 5.54
N GLU A 24 -11.46 2.39 4.48
CA GLU A 24 -12.89 2.68 4.33
C GLU A 24 -13.72 1.40 4.13
N LEU A 25 -13.15 0.39 3.46
CA LEU A 25 -13.81 -0.89 3.20
C LEU A 25 -13.66 -1.90 4.36
N GLY A 26 -12.89 -1.57 5.41
CA GLY A 26 -12.73 -2.41 6.60
C GLY A 26 -11.80 -3.62 6.42
N TYR A 27 -10.78 -3.52 5.56
CA TYR A 27 -9.72 -4.52 5.48
C TYR A 27 -8.76 -4.42 6.67
N ASP A 28 -8.19 -5.54 7.10
CA ASP A 28 -7.17 -5.56 8.16
C ASP A 28 -5.78 -5.14 7.67
N GLY A 29 -5.56 -5.08 6.35
CA GLY A 29 -4.30 -4.65 5.77
C GLY A 29 -4.30 -4.70 4.23
N ILE A 30 -3.12 -4.46 3.65
CA ILE A 30 -2.93 -4.46 2.19
C ILE A 30 -1.78 -5.39 1.77
N GLU A 31 -1.93 -6.01 0.59
CA GLU A 31 -0.86 -6.74 -0.08
C GLU A 31 -0.32 -5.89 -1.25
N ILE A 32 0.93 -5.44 -1.13
CA ILE A 32 1.47 -4.42 -2.03
C ILE A 32 1.99 -5.03 -3.34
N TRP A 33 1.48 -4.51 -4.46
CA TRP A 33 1.95 -4.85 -5.81
C TRP A 33 3.37 -4.34 -6.05
N GLY A 34 4.25 -5.22 -6.55
CA GLY A 34 5.68 -4.93 -6.73
C GLY A 34 6.05 -4.05 -7.93
N GLY A 35 5.08 -3.56 -8.70
CA GLY A 35 5.30 -2.65 -9.82
C GLY A 35 5.22 -1.17 -9.43
N ARG A 36 5.54 -0.29 -10.38
CA ARG A 36 5.33 1.16 -10.22
C ARG A 36 3.85 1.51 -10.42
N PRO A 37 3.25 2.34 -9.55
CA PRO A 37 3.93 3.28 -8.66
C PRO A 37 4.08 2.82 -7.19
N HIS A 38 3.95 1.52 -6.90
CA HIS A 38 3.91 0.98 -5.54
C HIS A 38 5.28 0.45 -5.08
N ALA A 39 5.46 -0.86 -4.96
CA ALA A 39 6.63 -1.49 -4.33
C ALA A 39 7.70 -1.93 -5.34
N PHE A 40 8.00 -1.10 -6.34
CA PHE A 40 9.11 -1.38 -7.25
C PHE A 40 10.44 -1.37 -6.48
N ALA A 41 11.15 -2.51 -6.49
CA ALA A 41 12.26 -2.74 -5.57
C ALA A 41 13.40 -1.68 -5.64
N PRO A 42 13.83 -1.19 -6.82
CA PRO A 42 14.78 -0.08 -6.89
C PRO A 42 14.29 1.20 -6.21
N ASP A 43 13.01 1.55 -6.35
CA ASP A 43 12.44 2.77 -5.77
C ASP A 43 12.31 2.63 -4.23
N LEU A 44 11.98 1.42 -3.75
CA LEU A 44 12.02 1.10 -2.32
C LEU A 44 13.42 1.25 -1.72
N LYS A 45 14.43 0.69 -2.41
CA LYS A 45 15.84 0.79 -2.02
C LYS A 45 16.35 2.23 -2.02
N ALA A 46 15.86 3.06 -2.93
CA ALA A 46 16.18 4.50 -2.99
C ALA A 46 15.50 5.32 -1.87
N GLY A 47 14.66 4.72 -1.03
CA GLY A 47 14.05 5.36 0.14
C GLY A 47 12.52 5.39 0.13
N GLY A 48 11.87 4.93 -0.95
CA GLY A 48 10.40 4.88 -1.06
C GLY A 48 9.72 4.06 0.05
N ILE A 49 10.44 3.12 0.66
CA ILE A 49 9.95 2.34 1.81
C ILE A 49 9.52 3.22 3.01
N LYS A 50 10.09 4.42 3.16
CA LYS A 50 9.73 5.35 4.25
C LYS A 50 8.28 5.84 4.12
N GLN A 51 7.84 6.13 2.90
CA GLN A 51 6.46 6.55 2.63
C GLN A 51 5.48 5.43 2.96
N ILE A 52 5.77 4.20 2.53
CA ILE A 52 4.92 3.03 2.81
C ILE A 52 4.78 2.81 4.32
N LYS A 53 5.89 2.90 5.08
CA LYS A 53 5.86 2.77 6.54
C LYS A 53 5.08 3.90 7.22
N ALA A 54 5.17 5.13 6.72
CA ALA A 54 4.39 6.24 7.25
C ALA A 54 2.89 6.02 7.02
N LEU A 55 2.49 5.56 5.82
CA LEU A 55 1.10 5.24 5.52
C LEU A 55 0.57 4.09 6.37
N ALA A 56 1.35 3.00 6.53
CA ALA A 56 1.03 1.89 7.43
C ALA A 56 0.74 2.37 8.87
N GLN A 57 1.55 3.29 9.38
CA GLN A 57 1.32 3.90 10.70
C GLN A 57 0.05 4.77 10.73
N THR A 58 -0.16 5.61 9.73
CA THR A 58 -1.34 6.51 9.64
C THR A 58 -2.65 5.72 9.60
N TYR A 59 -2.70 4.64 8.83
CA TYR A 59 -3.91 3.83 8.63
C TYR A 59 -4.03 2.63 9.58
N GLN A 60 -3.02 2.40 10.44
CA GLN A 60 -2.96 1.26 11.36
C GLN A 60 -3.05 -0.10 10.65
N MET A 61 -2.37 -0.22 9.50
CA MET A 61 -2.33 -1.41 8.64
C MET A 61 -0.91 -1.94 8.43
#